data_AF-A0A8H2RRL3-F1
#
_entry.id   AF-A0A8H2RRL3-F1
#
_cell.length_a   1.000
_cell.length_b   1.000
_cell.length_c   1.000
_cell.angle_alpha   90.00
_cell.angle_beta   90.00
_cell.angle_gamma   90.00
#
_symmetry.space_group_name_H-M   'P 1'
#
loop_
_entity.id
_entity.type
_entity.pdbx_description
1 polymer ?
#
loop_
_entity_poly.entity_id
_entity_poly.type
_entity_poly.pdbx_seq_one_letter_code
_entity_poly.pdbx_strand_id
1 'polypeptide(L)'
;MIFPDMRGLPLHRVMMRTVTEFIADEMSTYASALAYQMLFSLFPFILFLIALIGFLHLPDFFSWLRLQSELVLPPQALEQVNPVIDQLQQSKGGLLSVGIVIALYTASAGVRLMMSAMNAAYDVVEGRPLWKRFPLSIIYTVGIAGMLLIAAALMVLGPQVMSWIAAQVGLEYFIVTLWTIARWPVIVILLMVAVALIYYVMPDVKQEFRFITPGSVLAVVVWIIASLGFGLYVKEFANYNAMYGSIGAIIVLLLYFYISAAVLLLGAEMNAVIEHMSREGKDPGEKVAGEHGPVHEEKHHVSGLGRDHSHKPTIDEI
;
A
#
# COMPACT_ATOMS: atom_id res chain seq x y z
N MET A 1 21.57 -0.13 -19.64
CA MET A 1 21.17 -0.06 -18.22
C MET A 1 19.74 0.48 -18.17
N ILE A 2 18.83 -0.23 -17.51
CA ILE A 2 17.38 0.06 -17.49
C ILE A 2 17.05 1.37 -16.73
N PHE A 3 17.96 1.85 -15.89
CA PHE A 3 17.80 3.07 -15.09
C PHE A 3 18.92 4.08 -15.41
N PRO A 4 18.62 5.25 -16.01
CA PRO A 4 19.62 6.28 -16.31
C PRO A 4 20.35 6.81 -15.06
N ASP A 5 19.63 6.98 -13.95
CA ASP A 5 20.17 7.60 -12.71
C ASP A 5 21.14 6.69 -11.94
N MET A 6 21.13 5.38 -12.23
CA MET A 6 22.09 4.44 -11.64
C MET A 6 23.46 4.44 -12.35
N ARG A 7 23.63 5.20 -13.44
CA ARG A 7 24.86 5.15 -14.24
C ARG A 7 26.06 5.60 -13.41
N GLY A 8 26.93 4.64 -13.07
CA GLY A 8 28.16 4.87 -12.30
C GLY A 8 28.03 4.67 -10.80
N LEU A 9 26.86 4.29 -10.28
CA LEU A 9 26.65 4.00 -8.86
C LEU A 9 26.80 2.49 -8.56
N PRO A 10 27.67 2.08 -7.62
CA PRO A 10 27.78 0.68 -7.23
C PRO A 10 26.55 0.26 -6.42
N LEU A 11 25.82 -0.76 -6.90
CA LEU A 11 24.56 -1.24 -6.30
C LEU A 11 24.70 -1.59 -4.81
N HIS A 12 25.83 -2.18 -4.41
CA HIS A 12 26.12 -2.49 -3.00
C HIS A 12 26.11 -1.24 -2.13
N ARG A 13 26.72 -0.13 -2.59
CA ARG A 13 26.77 1.13 -1.83
C ARG A 13 25.38 1.75 -1.72
N VAL A 14 24.59 1.72 -2.79
CA VAL A 14 23.20 2.19 -2.78
C VAL A 14 22.39 1.39 -1.74
N MET A 15 22.42 0.07 -1.81
CA MET A 15 21.71 -0.81 -0.86
C MET A 15 22.14 -0.58 0.59
N MET A 16 23.44 -0.52 0.85
CA MET A 16 23.97 -0.26 2.19
C MET A 16 23.50 1.10 2.70
N ARG A 17 23.55 2.14 1.85
CA ARG A 17 23.09 3.48 2.24
C ARG A 17 21.58 3.53 2.47
N THR A 18 20.78 2.86 1.64
CA THR A 18 19.33 2.72 1.83
C THR A 18 18.98 2.11 3.18
N VAL A 19 19.69 1.07 3.62
CA VAL A 19 19.46 0.49 4.96
C VAL A 19 19.88 1.45 6.07
N THR A 20 21.00 2.16 5.90
CA THR A 20 21.46 3.15 6.88
C THR A 20 20.47 4.31 7.03
N GLU A 21 19.99 4.89 5.92
CA GLU A 21 19.02 6.00 5.96
C GLU A 21 17.65 5.53 6.49
N PHE A 22 17.18 4.33 6.10
CA PHE A 22 15.96 3.73 6.66
C PHE A 22 15.97 3.67 8.20
N ILE A 23 17.14 3.37 8.79
CA ILE A 23 17.33 3.37 10.24
C ILE A 23 17.43 4.80 10.78
N ALA A 24 18.21 5.66 10.10
CA ALA A 24 18.46 7.03 10.52
C ALA A 24 17.19 7.90 10.55
N ASP A 25 16.29 7.68 9.59
CA ASP A 25 15.03 8.43 9.43
C ASP A 25 13.85 7.75 10.14
N GLU A 26 14.15 6.75 10.98
CA GLU A 26 13.17 6.05 11.81
C GLU A 26 11.99 5.47 11.02
N MET A 27 12.24 4.95 9.81
CA MET A 27 11.18 4.43 8.93
C MET A 27 10.39 3.28 9.57
N SER A 28 10.96 2.58 10.54
CA SER A 28 10.25 1.59 11.36
C SER A 28 9.13 2.21 12.21
N THR A 29 9.32 3.42 12.72
CA THR A 29 8.29 4.18 13.46
C THR A 29 7.14 4.55 12.52
N TYR A 30 7.46 5.08 11.33
CA TYR A 30 6.45 5.36 10.31
C TYR A 30 5.70 4.11 9.86
N ALA A 31 6.41 2.99 9.62
CA ALA A 31 5.80 1.72 9.27
C ALA A 31 4.82 1.22 10.33
N SER A 32 5.17 1.37 11.61
CA SER A 32 4.30 1.01 12.73
C SER A 32 3.04 1.89 12.80
N ALA A 33 3.20 3.20 12.63
CA ALA A 33 2.08 4.14 12.59
C ALA A 33 1.16 3.88 11.38
N LEU A 34 1.73 3.57 10.22
CA LEU A 34 0.99 3.18 9.03
C LEU A 34 0.21 1.87 9.25
N ALA A 35 0.84 0.87 9.88
CA ALA A 35 0.18 -0.40 10.19
C ALA A 35 -1.01 -0.21 11.12
N TYR A 36 -0.86 0.59 12.17
CA TYR A 36 -1.97 0.96 13.05
C TYR A 36 -3.08 1.66 12.26
N GLN A 37 -2.74 2.63 11.41
CA GLN A 37 -3.73 3.38 10.64
C GLN A 37 -4.45 2.50 9.61
N MET A 38 -3.75 1.55 8.99
CA MET A 38 -4.34 0.54 8.10
C MET A 38 -5.33 -0.34 8.87
N LEU A 39 -4.94 -0.87 10.03
CA LEU A 39 -5.81 -1.68 10.89
C LEU A 39 -7.04 -0.87 11.33
N PHE A 40 -6.86 0.38 11.76
CA PHE A 40 -7.96 1.25 12.18
C PHE A 40 -8.92 1.56 11.04
N SER A 41 -8.40 1.74 9.82
CA SER A 41 -9.22 1.99 8.62
C SER A 41 -10.07 0.79 8.18
N LEU A 42 -9.76 -0.43 8.64
CA LEU A 42 -10.55 -1.61 8.33
C LEU A 42 -11.97 -1.53 8.89
N PHE A 43 -12.18 -1.00 10.09
CA PHE A 43 -13.52 -0.95 10.67
C PHE A 43 -14.47 -0.06 9.86
N PRO A 44 -14.13 1.21 9.55
CA PRO A 44 -14.93 2.02 8.64
C PRO A 44 -15.07 1.41 7.25
N PHE A 45 -14.02 0.78 6.73
CA PHE A 45 -14.06 0.13 5.41
C PHE A 45 -15.06 -1.03 5.38
N ILE A 46 -15.10 -1.87 6.41
CA ILE A 46 -16.09 -2.95 6.53
C ILE A 46 -17.51 -2.37 6.61
N LEU A 47 -17.73 -1.31 7.40
CA LEU A 47 -19.03 -0.64 7.45
C LEU A 47 -19.44 -0.06 6.09
N PHE A 48 -18.49 0.51 5.35
CA PHE A 48 -18.70 0.97 3.99
C PHE A 48 -19.10 -0.17 3.06
N LEU A 49 -18.38 -1.30 3.08
CA LEU A 49 -18.71 -2.47 2.26
C LEU A 49 -20.10 -3.01 2.56
N ILE A 50 -20.45 -3.13 3.84
CA ILE A 50 -21.78 -3.55 4.28
C ILE A 50 -22.86 -2.63 3.71
N ALA A 51 -22.68 -1.32 3.87
CA ALA A 51 -23.64 -0.35 3.38
C ALA A 51 -23.72 -0.34 1.84
N LEU A 52 -22.58 -0.52 1.15
CA LEU A 52 -22.50 -0.57 -0.31
C LEU A 52 -23.27 -1.77 -0.87
N ILE A 53 -23.10 -2.94 -0.25
CA ILE A 53 -23.81 -4.17 -0.62
C ILE A 53 -25.33 -3.98 -0.46
N GLY A 54 -25.79 -3.36 0.62
CA GLY A 54 -27.20 -2.99 0.81
C GLY A 54 -27.71 -1.99 -0.24
N PHE A 55 -26.89 -1.00 -0.58
CA PHE A 55 -27.25 0.05 -1.55
C PHE A 55 -27.28 -0.41 -3.01
N LEU A 56 -26.39 -1.32 -3.43
CA LEU A 56 -26.36 -1.81 -4.80
C LEU A 56 -27.59 -2.67 -5.14
N HIS A 57 -28.45 -3.00 -4.16
CA HIS A 57 -29.66 -3.80 -4.32
C HIS A 57 -29.40 -4.99 -5.25
N LEU A 58 -28.43 -5.84 -4.88
CA LEU A 58 -28.06 -7.04 -5.65
C LEU A 58 -28.80 -8.26 -5.07
N PRO A 59 -30.09 -8.50 -5.41
CA PRO A 59 -30.86 -9.61 -4.86
C PRO A 59 -30.20 -10.97 -5.13
N ASP A 60 -29.54 -11.10 -6.28
CA ASP A 60 -28.83 -12.32 -6.67
C ASP A 60 -27.61 -12.60 -5.78
N PHE A 61 -26.89 -11.55 -5.34
CA PHE A 61 -25.73 -11.71 -4.46
C PHE A 61 -26.14 -12.25 -3.09
N PHE A 62 -27.20 -11.70 -2.50
CA PHE A 62 -27.68 -12.15 -1.20
C PHE A 62 -28.34 -13.53 -1.25
N SER A 63 -29.03 -13.85 -2.35
CA SER A 63 -29.54 -15.20 -2.61
C SER A 63 -28.40 -16.21 -2.70
N TRP A 64 -27.34 -15.86 -3.45
CA TRP A 64 -26.12 -16.67 -3.52
C TRP A 64 -25.44 -16.81 -2.15
N LEU A 65 -25.34 -15.73 -1.36
CA LEU A 65 -24.72 -15.75 -0.04
C LEU A 65 -25.47 -16.67 0.94
N ARG A 66 -26.81 -16.68 0.91
CA ARG A 66 -27.62 -17.61 1.72
C ARG A 66 -27.36 -19.06 1.31
N LEU A 67 -27.39 -19.35 0.01
CA LEU A 67 -27.07 -20.68 -0.52
C LEU A 67 -25.67 -21.14 -0.10
N GLN A 68 -24.66 -20.27 -0.16
CA GLN A 68 -23.32 -20.62 0.31
C GLN A 68 -23.27 -20.83 1.83
N SER A 69 -24.02 -20.02 2.59
CA SER A 69 -24.12 -20.18 4.05
C SER A 69 -24.75 -21.52 4.42
N GLU A 70 -25.82 -21.93 3.72
CA GLU A 70 -26.49 -23.22 3.91
C GLU A 70 -25.58 -24.44 3.65
N LEU A 71 -24.62 -24.30 2.73
CA LEU A 71 -23.66 -25.35 2.41
C LEU A 71 -22.58 -25.54 3.48
N VAL A 72 -22.30 -24.50 4.27
CA VAL A 72 -21.14 -24.46 5.20
C VAL A 72 -21.56 -24.47 6.67
N LEU A 73 -22.75 -23.95 6.99
CA LEU A 73 -23.21 -23.74 8.36
C LEU A 73 -24.31 -24.73 8.78
N PRO A 74 -24.30 -25.22 10.04
CA PRO A 74 -25.42 -25.97 10.59
C PRO A 74 -26.71 -25.13 10.67
N PRO A 75 -27.90 -25.76 10.68
CA PRO A 75 -29.19 -25.05 10.72
C PRO A 75 -29.31 -24.01 11.85
N GLN A 76 -28.76 -24.30 13.02
CA GLN A 76 -28.79 -23.41 14.18
C GLN A 76 -27.94 -22.13 13.99
N ALA A 77 -26.87 -22.20 13.21
CA ALA A 77 -26.05 -21.02 12.88
C ALA A 77 -26.74 -20.16 11.81
N LEU A 78 -27.49 -20.78 10.89
CA LEU A 78 -28.27 -20.07 9.87
C LEU A 78 -29.39 -19.21 10.48
N GLU A 79 -30.00 -19.67 11.58
CA GLU A 79 -31.00 -18.87 12.33
C GLU A 79 -30.41 -17.55 12.87
N GLN A 80 -29.10 -17.49 13.10
CA GLN A 80 -28.42 -16.26 13.51
C GLN A 80 -27.91 -15.43 12.32
N VAL A 81 -27.56 -16.07 11.21
CA VAL A 81 -26.97 -15.41 10.04
C VAL A 81 -28.04 -14.78 9.13
N ASN A 82 -29.16 -15.46 8.90
CA ASN A 82 -30.23 -14.97 8.03
C ASN A 82 -30.80 -13.60 8.44
N PRO A 83 -31.06 -13.32 9.75
CA PRO A 83 -31.49 -12.00 10.19
C PRO A 83 -30.45 -10.91 9.92
N VAL A 84 -29.16 -11.23 10.02
CA VAL A 84 -28.07 -10.29 9.68
C VAL A 84 -28.13 -9.97 8.19
N ILE A 85 -28.24 -10.99 7.33
CA ILE A 85 -28.37 -10.82 5.88
C ILE A 85 -29.60 -9.95 5.54
N ASP A 86 -30.74 -10.18 6.18
CA ASP A 86 -31.97 -9.39 5.97
C ASP A 86 -31.79 -7.94 6.41
N GLN A 87 -31.11 -7.69 7.54
CA GLN A 87 -30.77 -6.34 7.98
C GLN A 87 -29.85 -5.62 6.98
N LEU A 88 -28.91 -6.33 6.36
CA LEU A 88 -28.04 -5.75 5.33
C LEU A 88 -28.83 -5.36 4.07
N GLN A 89 -29.82 -6.17 3.68
CA GLN A 89 -30.71 -5.87 2.54
C GLN A 89 -31.63 -4.67 2.78
N GLN A 90 -32.06 -4.46 4.02
CA GLN A 90 -32.98 -3.37 4.39
C GLN A 90 -32.25 -2.05 4.76
N SER A 91 -30.91 -2.05 4.72
CA SER A 91 -30.09 -0.88 5.06
C SER A 91 -30.47 0.33 4.21
N LYS A 92 -30.94 1.40 4.87
CA LYS A 92 -31.29 2.67 4.22
C LYS A 92 -30.03 3.40 3.72
N GLY A 93 -30.10 3.99 2.52
CA GLY A 93 -28.98 4.72 1.89
C GLY A 93 -28.35 5.86 2.72
N GLY A 94 -28.99 6.32 3.80
CA GLY A 94 -28.40 7.30 4.73
C GLY A 94 -27.24 6.75 5.58
N LEU A 95 -27.21 5.44 5.87
CA LEU A 95 -26.07 4.81 6.55
C LEU A 95 -24.85 4.69 5.63
N LEU A 96 -25.09 4.50 4.33
CA LEU A 96 -24.05 4.45 3.30
C LEU A 96 -23.29 5.77 3.22
N SER A 97 -23.98 6.91 3.17
CA SER A 97 -23.32 8.21 3.04
C SER A 97 -22.40 8.51 4.23
N VAL A 98 -22.84 8.21 5.46
CA VAL A 98 -22.02 8.36 6.67
C VAL A 98 -20.84 7.38 6.67
N GLY A 99 -21.08 6.12 6.34
CA GLY A 99 -20.03 5.09 6.24
C GLY A 99 -18.95 5.44 5.22
N ILE A 100 -19.34 5.92 4.02
CA ILE A 100 -18.42 6.40 2.99
C ILE A 100 -17.57 7.55 3.52
N VAL A 101 -18.18 8.55 4.15
CA VAL A 101 -17.46 9.73 4.63
C VAL A 101 -16.44 9.34 5.71
N ILE A 102 -16.82 8.47 6.66
CA ILE A 102 -15.91 8.01 7.72
C ILE A 102 -14.80 7.12 7.15
N ALA A 103 -15.12 6.20 6.23
CA ALA A 103 -14.13 5.34 5.59
C ALA A 103 -13.13 6.14 4.77
N LEU A 104 -13.61 7.08 3.96
CA LEU A 104 -12.75 7.94 3.16
C LEU A 104 -11.91 8.87 4.02
N TYR A 105 -12.48 9.40 5.11
CA TYR A 105 -11.76 10.23 6.06
C TYR A 105 -10.61 9.46 6.73
N THR A 106 -10.89 8.26 7.25
CA THR A 106 -9.89 7.43 7.94
C THR A 106 -8.83 6.86 6.99
N ALA A 107 -9.21 6.46 5.78
CA ALA A 107 -8.26 6.03 4.76
C ALA A 107 -7.37 7.20 4.29
N SER A 108 -7.96 8.39 4.09
CA SER A 108 -7.18 9.59 3.74
C SER A 108 -6.21 10.02 4.83
N ALA A 109 -6.50 9.74 6.10
CA ALA A 109 -5.55 9.95 7.19
C ALA A 109 -4.31 9.06 7.05
N GLY A 110 -4.47 7.79 6.64
CA GLY A 110 -3.35 6.91 6.32
C GLY A 110 -2.53 7.41 5.14
N VAL A 111 -3.18 7.92 4.09
CA VAL A 111 -2.47 8.55 2.97
C VAL A 111 -1.70 9.80 3.40
N ARG A 112 -2.25 10.65 4.28
CA ARG A 112 -1.50 11.80 4.82
C ARG A 112 -0.29 11.36 5.64
N LEU A 113 -0.41 10.31 6.45
CA LEU A 113 0.70 9.75 7.18
C LEU A 113 1.78 9.20 6.22
N MET A 114 1.36 8.55 5.15
CA MET A 114 2.27 8.09 4.09
C MET A 114 2.98 9.27 3.41
N MET A 115 2.28 10.37 3.10
CA MET A 115 2.93 11.59 2.59
C MET A 115 4.00 12.10 3.55
N SER A 116 3.74 12.09 4.87
CA SER A 116 4.73 12.46 5.87
C SER A 116 5.93 11.51 5.90
N ALA A 117 5.70 10.21 5.79
CA ALA A 117 6.78 9.22 5.74
C ALA A 117 7.62 9.35 4.46
N MET A 118 6.98 9.62 3.32
CA MET A 118 7.68 9.87 2.05
C MET A 118 8.48 11.17 2.09
N ASN A 119 7.94 12.23 2.69
CA ASN A 119 8.70 13.47 2.91
C ASN A 119 9.94 13.23 3.78
N ALA A 120 9.81 12.43 4.84
CA ALA A 120 10.93 12.07 5.71
C ALA A 120 12.00 11.29 4.93
N ALA A 121 11.63 10.30 4.11
CA ALA A 121 12.59 9.54 3.29
C ALA A 121 13.34 10.40 2.25
N TYR A 122 12.75 11.52 1.83
CA TYR A 122 13.39 12.49 0.93
C TYR A 122 14.08 13.64 1.70
N ASP A 123 14.18 13.58 3.02
CA ASP A 123 14.74 14.64 3.88
C ASP A 123 14.03 16.02 3.71
N VAL A 124 12.77 16.05 3.25
CA VAL A 124 12.04 17.28 2.86
C VAL A 124 10.95 17.66 3.86
N VAL A 125 10.87 18.94 4.19
CA VAL A 125 9.79 19.49 5.02
C VAL A 125 8.52 19.73 4.18
N GLU A 126 7.38 19.26 4.67
CA GLU A 126 6.06 19.46 4.04
C GLU A 126 5.75 20.95 3.90
N GLY A 127 5.74 21.46 2.66
CA GLY A 127 5.42 22.86 2.35
C GLY A 127 3.97 23.07 1.94
N ARG A 128 3.20 21.99 1.70
CA ARG A 128 1.81 22.12 1.25
C ARG A 128 0.94 22.54 2.43
N PRO A 129 0.20 23.67 2.33
CA PRO A 129 -0.75 24.07 3.36
C PRO A 129 -1.85 23.00 3.54
N LEU A 130 -2.42 22.90 4.74
CA LEU A 130 -3.41 21.88 5.09
C LEU A 130 -4.60 21.84 4.11
N TRP A 131 -5.04 23.00 3.60
CA TRP A 131 -6.12 23.10 2.63
C TRP A 131 -5.78 22.49 1.24
N LYS A 132 -4.50 22.33 0.89
CA LYS A 132 -4.06 21.63 -0.34
C LYS A 132 -3.82 20.15 -0.03
N ARG A 133 -3.14 19.86 1.08
CA ARG A 133 -2.78 18.50 1.49
C ARG A 133 -4.00 17.62 1.75
N PHE A 134 -5.04 18.17 2.39
CA PHE A 134 -6.24 17.41 2.72
C PHE A 134 -7.00 16.89 1.47
N PRO A 135 -7.43 17.74 0.51
CA PRO A 135 -8.10 17.24 -0.70
C PRO A 135 -7.21 16.35 -1.56
N LEU A 136 -5.90 16.63 -1.64
CA LEU A 136 -4.96 15.73 -2.32
C LEU A 136 -4.95 14.33 -1.69
N SER A 137 -4.96 14.24 -0.37
CA SER A 137 -5.00 12.94 0.31
C SER A 137 -6.25 12.14 -0.02
N ILE A 138 -7.40 12.80 -0.19
CA ILE A 138 -8.64 12.15 -0.61
C ILE A 138 -8.52 11.65 -2.05
N ILE A 139 -8.04 12.48 -2.98
CA ILE A 139 -7.85 12.12 -4.38
C ILE A 139 -6.91 10.92 -4.50
N TYR A 140 -5.78 10.93 -3.79
CA TYR A 140 -4.83 9.81 -3.80
C TYR A 140 -5.41 8.56 -3.16
N THR A 141 -6.22 8.68 -2.10
CA THR A 141 -6.94 7.56 -1.50
C THR A 141 -7.87 6.89 -2.51
N VAL A 142 -8.68 7.69 -3.21
CA VAL A 142 -9.61 7.18 -4.24
C VAL A 142 -8.84 6.58 -5.42
N GLY A 143 -7.74 7.22 -5.85
CA GLY A 143 -6.88 6.71 -6.93
C GLY A 143 -6.25 5.36 -6.59
N ILE A 144 -5.65 5.23 -5.41
CA ILE A 144 -5.05 3.97 -4.93
C ILE A 144 -6.13 2.90 -4.78
N ALA A 145 -7.28 3.23 -4.17
CA ALA A 145 -8.40 2.30 -4.05
C ALA A 145 -8.91 1.84 -5.43
N GLY A 146 -9.04 2.76 -6.39
CA GLY A 146 -9.42 2.45 -7.76
C GLY A 146 -8.41 1.51 -8.46
N MET A 147 -7.11 1.75 -8.31
CA MET A 147 -6.08 0.85 -8.85
C MET A 147 -6.16 -0.54 -8.24
N LEU A 148 -6.35 -0.65 -6.92
CA LEU A 148 -6.51 -1.94 -6.24
C LEU A 148 -7.79 -2.67 -6.69
N LEU A 149 -8.89 -1.95 -6.89
CA LEU A 149 -10.13 -2.52 -7.42
C LEU A 149 -9.97 -3.01 -8.86
N ILE A 150 -9.27 -2.27 -9.72
CA ILE A 150 -8.95 -2.71 -11.08
C ILE A 150 -8.06 -3.96 -11.05
N ALA A 151 -7.05 -4.00 -10.17
CA ALA A 151 -6.20 -5.16 -9.99
C ALA A 151 -7.01 -6.40 -9.58
N ALA A 152 -7.88 -6.24 -8.59
CA ALA A 152 -8.75 -7.31 -8.10
C ALA A 152 -9.75 -7.77 -9.17
N ALA A 153 -10.39 -6.84 -9.87
CA ALA A 153 -11.31 -7.15 -10.96
C ALA A 153 -10.61 -7.92 -12.10
N LEU A 154 -9.39 -7.51 -12.49
CA LEU A 154 -8.60 -8.21 -13.49
C LEU A 154 -8.24 -9.63 -13.03
N MET A 155 -7.97 -9.84 -11.75
CA MET A 155 -7.66 -11.16 -11.20
C MET A 155 -8.87 -12.09 -11.12
N VAL A 156 -10.02 -11.56 -10.68
CA VAL A 156 -11.26 -12.33 -10.45
C VAL A 156 -12.03 -12.54 -11.75
N LEU A 157 -12.26 -11.46 -12.50
CA LEU A 157 -13.08 -11.47 -13.72
C LEU A 157 -12.26 -11.75 -14.98
N GLY A 158 -10.94 -11.54 -14.93
CA GLY A 158 -10.06 -11.74 -16.09
C GLY A 158 -10.24 -13.09 -16.78
N PRO A 159 -10.24 -14.23 -16.05
CA PRO A 159 -10.47 -15.54 -16.66
C PRO A 159 -11.81 -15.64 -17.41
N GLN A 160 -12.89 -15.08 -16.85
CA GLN A 160 -14.24 -15.13 -17.41
C GLN A 160 -14.36 -14.24 -18.67
N VAL A 161 -13.78 -13.04 -18.63
CA VAL A 161 -13.73 -12.14 -19.77
C VAL A 161 -12.91 -12.77 -20.90
N MET A 162 -11.76 -13.36 -20.57
CA MET A 162 -10.89 -13.99 -21.56
C MET A 162 -11.50 -15.26 -22.15
N SER A 163 -12.21 -16.08 -21.38
CA SER A 163 -12.94 -17.23 -21.93
C SER A 163 -14.06 -16.79 -22.87
N TRP A 164 -14.79 -15.73 -22.53
CA TRP A 164 -15.84 -15.18 -23.39
C TRP A 164 -15.28 -14.67 -24.72
N ILE A 165 -14.18 -13.91 -24.71
CA ILE A 165 -13.49 -13.46 -25.92
C ILE A 165 -13.01 -14.67 -26.73
N ALA A 166 -12.44 -15.66 -26.07
CA ALA A 166 -11.85 -16.80 -26.75
C ALA A 166 -12.89 -17.70 -27.42
N ALA A 167 -14.10 -17.78 -26.87
CA ALA A 167 -15.25 -18.44 -27.48
C ALA A 167 -15.70 -17.76 -28.79
N GLN A 168 -15.54 -16.44 -28.91
CA GLN A 168 -15.87 -15.70 -30.15
C GLN A 168 -14.83 -15.91 -31.25
N VAL A 169 -13.56 -16.13 -30.88
CA VAL A 169 -12.43 -16.26 -31.81
C VAL A 169 -12.12 -17.73 -32.15
N GLY A 170 -12.73 -18.69 -31.42
CA GLY A 170 -12.51 -20.12 -31.63
C GLY A 170 -11.15 -20.65 -31.13
N LEU A 171 -10.44 -19.86 -30.32
CA LEU A 171 -9.10 -20.19 -29.79
C LEU A 171 -9.10 -20.27 -28.25
N GLU A 172 -10.12 -20.90 -27.69
CA GLU A 172 -10.37 -20.97 -26.24
C GLU A 172 -9.15 -21.47 -25.45
N TYR A 173 -8.63 -22.64 -25.81
CA TYR A 173 -7.49 -23.24 -25.12
C TYR A 173 -6.25 -22.34 -25.12
N PHE A 174 -5.92 -21.73 -26.25
CA PHE A 174 -4.73 -20.89 -26.39
C PHE A 174 -4.86 -19.59 -25.58
N ILE A 175 -5.98 -18.88 -25.71
CA ILE A 175 -6.20 -17.58 -25.05
C ILE A 175 -6.29 -17.74 -23.53
N VAL A 176 -7.03 -18.75 -23.04
CA VAL A 176 -7.16 -19.01 -21.60
C VAL A 176 -5.82 -19.43 -20.99
N THR A 177 -5.05 -20.27 -21.68
CA THR A 177 -3.71 -20.68 -21.22
C THR A 177 -2.75 -19.49 -21.19
N LEU A 178 -2.73 -18.69 -22.27
CA LEU A 178 -1.89 -17.50 -22.36
C LEU A 178 -2.23 -16.51 -21.24
N TRP A 179 -3.52 -16.26 -20.99
CA TRP A 179 -3.95 -15.38 -19.91
C TRP A 179 -3.56 -15.92 -18.52
N THR A 180 -3.68 -17.22 -18.29
CA THR A 180 -3.32 -17.86 -17.01
C THR A 180 -1.86 -17.62 -16.64
N ILE A 181 -0.98 -17.55 -17.62
CA ILE A 181 0.44 -17.23 -17.45
C ILE A 181 0.65 -15.71 -17.40
N ALA A 182 0.10 -14.97 -18.37
CA ALA A 182 0.30 -13.54 -18.54
C ALA A 182 -0.27 -12.69 -17.39
N ARG A 183 -1.33 -13.15 -16.70
CA ARG A 183 -1.93 -12.43 -15.57
C ARG A 183 -0.92 -12.11 -14.47
N TRP A 184 0.04 -13.01 -14.21
CA TRP A 184 1.01 -12.83 -13.14
C TRP A 184 1.97 -11.67 -13.42
N PRO A 185 2.68 -11.63 -14.57
CA PRO A 185 3.44 -10.45 -14.99
C PRO A 185 2.59 -9.17 -15.03
N VAL A 186 1.36 -9.23 -15.55
CA VAL A 186 0.48 -8.05 -15.62
C VAL A 186 0.21 -7.47 -14.23
N ILE A 187 -0.08 -8.31 -13.24
CA ILE A 187 -0.30 -7.88 -11.85
C ILE A 187 0.98 -7.31 -11.24
N VAL A 188 2.13 -7.95 -11.48
CA VAL A 188 3.43 -7.44 -10.99
C VAL A 188 3.73 -6.06 -11.58
N ILE A 189 3.50 -5.87 -12.88
CA ILE A 189 3.67 -4.56 -13.53
C ILE A 189 2.69 -3.54 -12.95
N LEU A 190 1.42 -3.91 -12.77
CA LEU A 190 0.42 -3.04 -12.18
C LEU A 190 0.80 -2.60 -10.75
N LEU A 191 1.34 -3.52 -9.95
CA LEU A 191 1.86 -3.23 -8.61
C LEU A 191 3.08 -2.31 -8.68
N MET A 192 4.03 -2.56 -9.59
CA MET A 192 5.19 -1.67 -9.79
C MET A 192 4.76 -0.25 -10.18
N VAL A 193 3.75 -0.12 -11.05
CA VAL A 193 3.19 1.17 -11.44
C VAL A 193 2.46 1.83 -10.28
N ALA A 194 1.70 1.09 -9.49
CA ALA A 194 1.03 1.62 -8.29
C ALA A 194 2.05 2.17 -7.28
N VAL A 195 3.10 1.40 -7.00
CA VAL A 195 4.17 1.81 -6.08
C VAL A 195 4.96 2.99 -6.66
N ALA A 196 5.28 2.99 -7.96
CA ALA A 196 5.95 4.12 -8.60
C ALA A 196 5.09 5.40 -8.57
N LEU A 197 3.77 5.27 -8.77
CA LEU A 197 2.85 6.39 -8.65
C LEU A 197 2.81 6.93 -7.21
N ILE A 198 2.79 6.06 -6.20
CA ILE A 198 2.89 6.44 -4.78
C ILE A 198 4.17 7.25 -4.54
N TYR A 199 5.33 6.74 -4.98
CA TYR A 199 6.60 7.45 -4.84
C TYR A 199 6.65 8.77 -5.58
N TYR A 200 5.93 8.89 -6.69
CA TYR A 200 5.86 10.11 -7.48
C TYR A 200 4.96 11.21 -6.85
N VAL A 201 3.75 10.84 -6.41
CA VAL A 201 2.73 11.85 -6.01
C VAL A 201 2.76 12.22 -4.53
N MET A 202 3.26 11.33 -3.67
CA MET A 202 3.18 11.53 -2.22
C MET A 202 4.18 12.54 -1.65
N PRO A 203 5.49 12.49 -1.98
CA PRO A 203 6.44 13.44 -1.43
C PRO A 203 6.20 14.85 -1.99
N ASP A 204 6.53 15.88 -1.21
CA ASP A 204 6.49 17.29 -1.60
C ASP A 204 7.75 17.71 -2.35
N VAL A 205 8.10 16.93 -3.39
CA VAL A 205 9.30 17.09 -4.21
C VAL A 205 8.90 17.10 -5.68
N LYS A 206 9.48 17.99 -6.49
CA LYS A 206 9.25 18.01 -7.94
C LYS A 206 10.12 16.96 -8.61
N GLN A 207 9.51 15.94 -9.17
CA GLN A 207 10.21 14.85 -9.87
C GLN A 207 9.55 14.61 -11.21
N GLU A 208 10.22 13.87 -12.09
CA GLU A 208 9.63 13.38 -13.34
C GLU A 208 9.01 12.01 -13.12
N PHE A 209 7.81 11.78 -13.66
CA PHE A 209 7.16 10.48 -13.51
C PHE A 209 7.88 9.40 -14.31
N ARG A 210 8.16 8.27 -13.66
CA ARG A 210 8.75 7.09 -14.29
C ARG A 210 7.91 5.86 -13.97
N PHE A 211 7.52 5.13 -15.00
CA PHE A 211 6.68 3.93 -14.87
C PHE A 211 7.31 2.83 -14.00
N ILE A 212 8.64 2.73 -14.03
CA ILE A 212 9.41 1.77 -13.24
C ILE A 212 10.57 2.53 -12.61
N THR A 213 10.60 2.57 -11.28
CA THR A 213 11.71 3.14 -10.51
C THR A 213 12.50 2.00 -9.88
N PRO A 214 13.80 2.21 -9.61
CA PRO A 214 14.57 1.26 -8.81
C PRO A 214 13.87 0.86 -7.52
N GLY A 215 13.38 1.84 -6.77
CA GLY A 215 12.64 1.69 -5.53
C GLY A 215 11.40 0.83 -5.69
N SER A 216 10.62 1.03 -6.76
CA SER A 216 9.40 0.23 -6.97
C SER A 216 9.72 -1.23 -7.30
N VAL A 217 10.83 -1.50 -8.00
CA VAL A 217 11.31 -2.87 -8.21
C VAL A 217 11.74 -3.50 -6.90
N LEU A 218 12.56 -2.81 -6.10
CA LEU A 218 12.98 -3.31 -4.79
C LEU A 218 11.77 -3.60 -3.89
N ALA A 219 10.86 -2.64 -3.73
CA ALA A 219 9.69 -2.78 -2.90
C ALA A 219 8.84 -3.97 -3.33
N VAL A 220 8.53 -4.11 -4.63
CA VAL A 220 7.70 -5.23 -5.11
C VAL A 220 8.40 -6.57 -4.92
N VAL A 221 9.69 -6.68 -5.23
CA VAL A 221 10.43 -7.95 -5.08
C VAL A 221 10.55 -8.35 -3.62
N VAL A 222 10.97 -7.42 -2.75
CA VAL A 222 11.09 -7.67 -1.31
C VAL A 222 9.72 -7.96 -0.71
N TRP A 223 8.66 -7.28 -1.16
CA TRP A 223 7.30 -7.50 -0.66
C TRP A 223 6.77 -8.89 -1.05
N ILE A 224 7.05 -9.37 -2.27
CA ILE A 224 6.71 -10.74 -2.68
C ILE A 224 7.45 -11.76 -1.81
N ILE A 225 8.76 -11.58 -1.61
CA ILE A 225 9.57 -12.47 -0.76
C ILE A 225 9.05 -12.47 0.67
N ALA A 226 8.79 -11.29 1.23
CA ALA A 226 8.24 -11.12 2.57
C ALA A 226 6.85 -11.76 2.68
N SER A 227 6.00 -11.63 1.67
CA SER A 227 4.65 -12.23 1.66
C SER A 227 4.70 -13.76 1.64
N LEU A 228 5.63 -14.34 0.86
CA LEU A 228 5.86 -15.79 0.84
C LEU A 228 6.38 -16.29 2.20
N GLY A 229 7.38 -15.60 2.76
CA GLY A 229 7.92 -15.92 4.09
C GLY A 229 6.88 -15.76 5.20
N PHE A 230 6.06 -14.71 5.13
CA PHE A 230 4.97 -14.48 6.06
C PHE A 230 3.89 -15.57 5.94
N GLY A 231 3.60 -16.05 4.73
CA GLY A 231 2.71 -17.18 4.52
C GLY A 231 3.20 -18.47 5.19
N LEU A 232 4.51 -18.72 5.20
CA LEU A 232 5.11 -19.84 5.95
C LEU A 232 5.00 -19.62 7.46
N TYR A 233 5.29 -18.41 7.94
CA TYR A 233 5.14 -18.05 9.35
C TYR A 233 3.71 -18.28 9.87
N VAL A 234 2.70 -17.83 9.12
CA VAL A 234 1.29 -17.98 9.52
C VAL A 234 0.85 -19.45 9.54
N LYS A 235 1.37 -20.30 8.64
CA LYS A 235 1.07 -21.74 8.65
C LYS A 235 1.52 -22.41 9.94
N GLU A 236 2.71 -22.07 10.43
CA GLU A 236 3.22 -22.58 11.71
C GLU A 236 2.47 -21.95 12.90
N PHE A 237 2.16 -20.66 12.81
CA PHE A 237 1.44 -19.92 13.86
C PHE A 237 -0.03 -20.35 13.99
N ALA A 238 -0.65 -20.87 12.92
CA ALA A 238 -2.02 -21.40 12.94
C ALA A 238 -2.18 -22.55 13.96
N ASN A 239 -1.12 -23.31 14.23
CA ASN A 239 -1.13 -24.35 15.26
C ASN A 239 -1.07 -23.78 16.70
N TYR A 240 -0.54 -22.56 16.89
CA TYR A 240 -0.54 -21.84 18.18
C TYR A 240 -1.87 -21.11 18.47
N ASN A 241 -2.73 -20.97 17.46
CA ASN A 241 -3.97 -20.19 17.51
C ASN A 241 -5.05 -20.77 18.45
N ALA A 242 -4.83 -21.99 18.97
CA ALA A 242 -5.73 -22.66 19.91
C ALA A 242 -5.88 -21.93 21.27
N MET A 243 -4.94 -21.07 21.66
CA MET A 243 -5.02 -20.31 22.93
C MET A 243 -5.35 -18.83 22.77
N TYR A 244 -5.07 -18.20 21.62
CA TYR A 244 -5.18 -16.75 21.43
C TYR A 244 -6.33 -16.29 20.51
N GLY A 245 -7.01 -17.21 19.83
CA GLY A 245 -8.26 -16.95 19.10
C GLY A 245 -8.23 -15.70 18.21
N SER A 246 -9.21 -14.82 18.38
CA SER A 246 -9.35 -13.59 17.58
C SER A 246 -8.23 -12.56 17.80
N ILE A 247 -7.59 -12.54 18.97
CA ILE A 247 -6.48 -11.61 19.28
C ILE A 247 -5.25 -11.98 18.45
N GLY A 248 -4.96 -13.27 18.30
CA GLY A 248 -3.87 -13.76 17.46
C GLY A 248 -4.00 -13.30 16.01
N ALA A 249 -5.21 -13.35 15.45
CA ALA A 249 -5.48 -12.87 14.09
C ALA A 249 -5.17 -11.38 13.90
N ILE A 250 -5.51 -10.53 14.88
CA ILE A 250 -5.23 -9.08 14.83
C ILE A 250 -3.73 -8.83 14.89
N ILE A 251 -3.00 -9.53 15.76
CA ILE A 251 -1.53 -9.40 15.88
C ILE A 251 -0.84 -9.79 14.58
N VAL A 252 -1.23 -10.91 13.98
CA VAL A 252 -0.71 -11.37 12.68
C VAL A 252 -1.00 -10.33 11.60
N LEU A 253 -2.23 -9.82 11.51
CA LEU A 253 -2.58 -8.82 10.51
C LEU A 253 -1.80 -7.50 10.69
N LEU A 254 -1.64 -7.03 11.93
CA LEU A 254 -0.86 -5.84 12.25
C LEU A 254 0.62 -6.02 11.86
N LEU A 255 1.19 -7.20 12.13
CA LEU A 255 2.55 -7.54 11.71
C LEU A 255 2.69 -7.54 10.18
N TYR A 256 1.70 -8.07 9.46
CA TYR A 256 1.69 -8.06 8.00
C TYR A 256 1.65 -6.63 7.43
N PHE A 257 0.81 -5.76 8.00
CA PHE A 257 0.76 -4.36 7.61
C PHE A 257 2.05 -3.63 7.94
N TYR A 258 2.67 -3.91 9.09
CA TYR A 258 3.97 -3.36 9.45
C TYR A 258 5.05 -3.75 8.43
N ILE A 259 5.17 -5.05 8.11
CA ILE A 259 6.14 -5.53 7.11
C ILE A 259 5.87 -4.89 5.74
N SER A 260 4.60 -4.84 5.33
CA SER A 260 4.22 -4.24 4.04
C SER A 260 4.58 -2.75 3.97
N ALA A 261 4.30 -1.99 5.04
CA ALA A 261 4.65 -0.58 5.12
C ALA A 261 6.17 -0.36 5.16
N ALA A 262 6.90 -1.18 5.94
CA ALA A 262 8.36 -1.10 6.02
C ALA A 262 9.02 -1.35 4.66
N VAL A 263 8.56 -2.37 3.92
CA VAL A 263 9.08 -2.66 2.57
C VAL A 263 8.77 -1.53 1.58
N LEU A 264 7.58 -0.94 1.66
CA LEU A 264 7.23 0.21 0.83
C LEU A 264 8.13 1.42 1.14
N LEU A 265 8.40 1.70 2.42
CA LEU A 265 9.29 2.79 2.81
C LEU A 265 10.75 2.50 2.43
N LEU A 266 11.21 1.25 2.52
CA LEU A 266 12.54 0.86 2.05
C LEU A 266 12.76 1.14 0.55
N GLY A 267 11.73 0.92 -0.28
CA GLY A 267 11.80 1.31 -1.68
C GLY A 267 11.82 2.83 -1.91
N ALA A 268 11.14 3.60 -1.06
CA ALA A 268 11.17 5.06 -1.12
C ALA A 268 12.57 5.59 -0.77
N GLU A 269 13.17 5.08 0.30
CA GLU A 269 14.56 5.34 0.70
C GLU A 269 15.55 5.06 -0.42
N MET A 270 15.37 3.95 -1.14
CA MET A 270 16.26 3.65 -2.26
C MET A 270 16.14 4.67 -3.39
N ASN A 271 14.93 5.16 -3.68
CA ASN A 271 14.75 6.22 -4.67
C ASN A 271 15.39 7.53 -4.21
N ALA A 272 15.20 7.93 -2.96
CA ALA A 272 15.82 9.13 -2.39
C ALA A 272 17.36 9.04 -2.37
N VAL A 273 17.92 7.91 -1.93
CA VAL A 273 19.38 7.67 -1.96
C VAL A 273 19.94 7.73 -3.39
N ILE A 274 19.27 7.14 -4.37
CA ILE A 274 19.71 7.21 -5.77
C ILE A 274 19.66 8.65 -6.29
N GLU A 275 18.64 9.40 -5.91
CA GLU A 275 18.53 10.82 -6.25
C GLU A 275 19.68 11.62 -5.62
N HIS A 276 19.92 11.50 -4.32
CA HIS A 276 20.99 12.20 -3.60
C HIS A 276 22.40 11.80 -4.05
N MET A 277 22.58 10.58 -4.58
CA MET A 277 23.87 10.12 -5.11
C MET A 277 24.09 10.45 -6.59
N SER A 278 23.04 10.84 -7.32
CA SER A 278 23.13 11.17 -8.74
C SER A 278 23.71 12.57 -8.93
N ARG A 279 24.63 12.73 -9.90
CA ARG A 279 25.27 14.03 -10.20
C ARG A 279 24.29 15.13 -10.64
N GLU A 280 23.16 14.73 -11.21
CA GLU A 280 22.09 15.63 -11.66
C GLU A 280 20.86 15.54 -10.73
N GLY A 281 20.98 14.79 -9.64
CA GLY A 281 19.91 14.63 -8.66
C GLY A 281 19.87 15.78 -7.66
N LYS A 282 18.85 15.75 -6.81
CA LYS A 282 18.64 16.75 -5.75
C LYS A 282 19.49 16.42 -4.53
N ASP A 283 19.96 17.44 -3.82
CA ASP A 283 20.54 17.24 -2.50
C ASP A 283 19.45 16.95 -1.45
N PRO A 284 19.80 16.32 -0.31
CA PRO A 284 18.84 16.09 0.77
C PRO A 284 18.10 17.36 1.18
N GLY A 285 16.76 17.31 1.16
CA GLY A 285 15.91 18.46 1.51
C GLY A 285 15.58 19.42 0.36
N GLU A 286 16.17 19.25 -0.83
CA GLU A 286 15.84 20.07 -1.99
C GLU A 286 14.52 19.64 -2.66
N LYS A 287 13.65 20.61 -2.94
CA LYS A 287 12.37 20.36 -3.64
C LYS A 287 12.49 20.44 -5.16
N VAL A 288 13.45 21.22 -5.66
CA VAL A 288 13.69 21.50 -7.09
C VAL A 288 15.19 21.38 -7.34
N ALA A 289 15.58 20.67 -8.39
CA ALA A 289 17.00 20.48 -8.71
C ALA A 289 17.70 21.84 -8.95
N GLY A 290 18.81 22.07 -8.23
CA GLY A 290 19.63 23.27 -8.36
C GLY A 290 19.16 24.48 -7.54
N GLU A 291 17.97 24.44 -6.92
CA GLU A 291 17.64 25.35 -5.83
C GLU A 291 18.28 24.79 -4.56
N HIS A 292 19.43 25.36 -4.17
CA HIS A 292 20.03 25.04 -2.88
C HIS A 292 18.97 25.33 -1.82
N GLY A 293 18.46 24.27 -1.18
CA GLY A 293 17.63 24.39 0.00
C GLY A 293 18.35 25.26 1.03
N PRO A 294 17.66 25.81 2.04
CA PRO A 294 18.32 26.58 3.09
C PRO A 294 19.53 25.81 3.60
N VAL A 295 20.71 26.39 3.39
CA VAL A 295 22.02 25.85 3.70
C VAL A 295 22.01 25.39 5.15
N HIS A 296 22.12 24.08 5.38
CA HIS A 296 22.28 23.49 6.71
C HIS A 296 21.37 24.12 7.78
N GLU A 297 20.05 24.05 7.62
CA GLU A 297 19.24 23.99 8.84
C GLU A 297 19.51 22.62 9.48
N GLU A 298 20.34 22.62 10.52
CA GLU A 298 20.53 21.50 11.44
C GLU A 298 19.18 20.80 11.65
N LYS A 299 19.19 19.47 11.53
CA LYS A 299 18.00 18.63 11.62
C LYS A 299 17.19 18.91 12.90
N HIS A 300 16.29 19.88 12.86
CA HIS A 300 15.26 20.06 13.88
C HIS A 300 14.09 19.12 13.60
N HIS A 301 14.38 17.85 13.33
CA HIS A 301 13.38 16.81 13.46
C HIS A 301 13.52 16.23 14.87
N VAL A 302 12.71 16.75 15.79
CA VAL A 302 12.53 16.10 17.09
C VAL A 302 11.76 14.82 16.82
N SER A 303 12.49 13.71 16.61
CA SER A 303 11.95 12.36 16.69
C SER A 303 11.07 12.25 17.95
N GLY A 304 10.08 11.35 17.95
CA GLY A 304 9.31 11.05 19.17
C GLY A 304 10.18 10.64 20.39
N LEU A 305 11.47 10.35 20.17
CA LEU A 305 12.48 10.01 21.17
C LEU A 305 13.42 11.18 21.54
N GLY A 306 13.23 12.39 21.00
CA GLY A 306 14.06 13.55 21.32
C GLY A 306 15.51 13.47 20.85
N ARG A 307 15.82 12.62 19.86
CA ARG A 307 17.15 12.57 19.25
C ARG A 307 17.35 13.76 18.32
N ASP A 308 18.37 14.56 18.64
CA ASP A 308 18.93 15.54 17.73
C ASP A 308 19.76 14.79 16.67
N HIS A 309 19.39 14.96 15.41
CA HIS A 309 20.08 14.33 14.28
C HIS A 309 21.12 15.27 13.63
N SER A 310 21.47 16.39 14.28
CA SER A 310 22.47 17.39 13.84
C SER A 310 23.85 16.82 13.47
N HIS A 311 24.16 15.55 13.78
CA HIS A 311 25.34 14.84 13.30
C HIS A 311 24.98 13.60 12.47
N LYS A 312 25.14 13.69 11.14
CA LYS A 312 25.30 12.51 10.25
C LYS A 312 26.79 12.10 10.30
N PRO A 313 27.14 10.82 10.47
CA PRO A 313 28.53 10.37 10.38
C PRO A 313 29.06 10.57 8.95
N THR A 314 30.20 11.26 8.83
CA THR A 314 30.93 11.43 7.56
C THR A 314 31.68 10.15 7.21
N ILE A 315 31.85 9.89 5.91
CA ILE A 315 32.45 8.67 5.35
C ILE A 315 33.92 8.45 5.79
N ASP A 316 34.57 9.45 6.39
CA ASP A 316 35.93 9.30 6.90
C ASP A 316 36.03 8.54 8.23
N GLU A 317 34.90 8.12 8.83
CA GLU A 317 34.86 7.38 10.10
C GLU A 317 34.36 5.92 10.02
N ILE A 318 34.22 5.33 8.81
CA ILE A 318 33.92 3.88 8.61
C ILE A 318 34.87 3.28 7.59
#